data_AF-A0A0K9XY97-F1
#
_entry.id   AF-A0A0K9XY97-F1
#
_cell.length_a   1.000
_cell.length_b   1.000
_cell.length_c   1.000
_cell.angle_alpha   90.00
_cell.angle_beta   90.00
_cell.angle_gamma   90.00
#
_symmetry.space_group_name_H-M   'P 1'
#
loop_
_entity.id
_entity.type
_entity.pdbx_description
1 polymer ?
#
loop_
_entity_poly.entity_id
_entity_poly.type
_entity_poly.pdbx_seq_one_letter_code
_entity_poly.pdbx_strand_id
1 'polypeptide(L)' 'MQKFYKVFLIVFIVVIAINIYAIDWNSEISSEDNIKYVISIIAGVIGLFVLFILNTWSKIGVKK' A
#
# COMPACT_ATOMS: atom_id res chain seq x y z
N MET A 1 -12.57 13.13 -5.22
CA MET A 1 -11.74 11.93 -5.00
C MET A 1 -10.32 11.99 -5.57
N GLN A 2 -10.07 12.59 -6.75
CA GLN A 2 -8.73 12.55 -7.37
C GLN A 2 -7.56 13.08 -6.51
N LYS A 3 -7.75 14.18 -5.76
CA LYS A 3 -6.70 14.71 -4.87
C LYS A 3 -6.39 13.73 -3.73
N PHE A 4 -7.42 13.23 -3.04
CA PHE A 4 -7.29 12.19 -2.01
C PHE A 4 -6.64 10.91 -2.54
N TYR A 5 -7.06 10.45 -3.72
CA TYR A 5 -6.46 9.30 -4.38
C TYR A 5 -4.95 9.47 -4.57
N LYS A 6 -4.51 10.60 -5.12
CA LYS A 6 -3.08 10.86 -5.36
C LYS A 6 -2.27 10.92 -4.05
N VAL A 7 -2.80 11.58 -3.02
CA VAL A 7 -2.11 11.69 -1.73
C VAL A 7 -1.95 10.31 -1.07
N PHE A 8 -3.04 9.54 -0.96
CA PHE A 8 -2.98 8.21 -0.35
C PHE A 8 -2.14 7.22 -1.17
N LEU A 9 -2.14 7.33 -2.50
CA LEU A 9 -1.30 6.50 -3.36
C LEU A 9 0.18 6.71 -3.03
N ILE A 10 0.61 7.98 -2.93
CA ILE A 10 1.99 8.31 -2.58
C ILE A 10 2.32 7.78 -1.18
N VAL A 11 1.43 7.98 -0.20
CA VAL A 11 1.62 7.50 1.17
C VAL A 11 1.81 5.99 1.21
N PHE A 12 0.94 5.21 0.54
CA PHE A 12 1.07 3.76 0.50
C PHE A 12 2.37 3.30 -0.17
N ILE A 13 2.76 3.93 -1.28
CA ILE A 13 4.02 3.61 -1.96
C ILE A 13 5.22 3.87 -1.05
N VAL A 14 5.25 5.01 -0.36
CA VAL A 14 6.34 5.35 0.56
C VAL A 14 6.40 4.39 1.74
N VAL A 15 5.26 4.04 2.33
CA VAL A 15 5.20 3.06 3.43
C VAL A 15 5.72 1.70 2.97
N ILE A 16 5.30 1.21 1.80
CA ILE A 16 5.79 -0.04 1.24
C ILE A 16 7.31 0.02 1.02
N ALA A 17 7.81 1.11 0.41
CA ALA A 17 9.24 1.27 0.14
C ALA A 17 10.10 1.26 1.41
N ILE A 18 9.66 1.98 2.47
CA ILE A 18 10.37 2.00 3.76
C ILE A 18 10.40 0.61 4.38
N ASN A 19 9.29 -0.14 4.35
CA ASN A 19 9.25 -1.49 4.91
C ASN A 19 10.11 -2.48 4.10
N ILE A 20 10.13 -2.39 2.77
CA ILE A 20 11.00 -3.21 1.92
C ILE A 20 12.48 -2.94 2.25
N TYR A 21 12.83 -1.67 2.45
CA TYR A 21 14.19 -1.29 2.83
C TYR A 21 14.57 -1.79 4.23
N ALA A 22 13.60 -1.86 5.15
CA ALA A 22 13.80 -2.30 6.53
C ALA A 22 13.90 -3.83 6.71
N ILE A 23 13.54 -4.63 5.70
CA ILE A 23 13.72 -6.08 5.72
C ILE A 23 15.21 -6.41 5.77
N ASP A 24 15.61 -7.26 6.70
CA ASP A 24 16.93 -7.88 6.66
C ASP A 24 16.92 -9.04 5.65
N TRP A 25 17.56 -8.81 4.51
CA TRP A 25 17.65 -9.76 3.41
C TRP A 25 18.63 -10.92 3.66
N ASN A 26 19.38 -10.89 4.76
CA ASN A 26 20.28 -11.98 5.15
C ASN A 26 19.59 -13.03 6.05
N SER A 27 18.41 -12.71 6.60
CA SER A 27 17.59 -13.63 7.39
C SER A 27 16.36 -14.09 6.62
N GLU A 28 15.70 -15.14 7.12
CA GLU A 28 14.45 -15.60 6.52
C GLU A 28 13.39 -14.49 6.53
N ILE A 29 12.61 -14.36 5.45
CA ILE A 29 11.55 -13.36 5.34
C ILE A 29 10.46 -13.57 6.41
N SER A 30 10.25 -14.83 6.81
CA SER A 30 9.33 -15.24 7.87
C SER A 30 9.92 -15.20 9.28
N SER A 31 11.14 -14.68 9.44
CA SER A 31 11.75 -14.52 10.77
C SER A 31 10.92 -13.58 11.64
N GLU A 32 11.04 -13.74 12.96
CA GLU A 32 10.31 -12.94 13.95
C GLU A 32 10.62 -11.43 13.80
N ASP A 33 11.82 -11.10 13.32
CA ASP A 33 12.23 -9.73 13.07
C ASP A 33 11.67 -9.15 11.76
N ASN A 34 11.54 -9.97 10.71
CA ASN A 34 11.09 -9.53 9.39
C ASN A 34 9.57 -9.56 9.22
N ILE A 35 8.85 -10.45 9.92
CA ILE A 35 7.42 -10.70 9.70
C ILE A 35 6.57 -9.42 9.85
N LYS A 36 6.94 -8.51 10.75
CA LYS A 36 6.26 -7.22 10.94
C LYS A 36 6.31 -6.34 9.69
N TYR A 37 7.44 -6.31 8.99
CA TYR A 37 7.62 -5.53 7.76
C TYR A 37 6.85 -6.17 6.61
N VAL A 38 6.87 -7.51 6.52
CA VAL A 38 6.11 -8.27 5.50
C VAL A 38 4.62 -8.03 5.66
N ILE A 39 4.08 -8.12 6.87
CA ILE A 39 2.66 -7.83 7.16
C ILE A 39 2.33 -6.37 6.78
N SER A 40 3.22 -5.42 7.11
CA SER A 40 3.03 -4.01 6.75
C SER A 40 2.99 -3.79 5.23
N ILE A 41 3.88 -4.45 4.47
CA ILE A 41 3.90 -4.41 3.01
C ILE A 41 2.59 -4.98 2.45
N ILE A 42 2.15 -6.14 2.93
CA ILE A 42 0.90 -6.77 2.50
C ILE A 42 -0.30 -5.85 2.77
N ALA A 43 -0.37 -5.25 3.96
CA ALA A 43 -1.41 -4.29 4.30
C ALA A 43 -1.37 -3.04 3.38
N GLY A 44 -0.18 -2.55 3.04
CA GLY A 44 0.00 -1.46 2.09
C GLY A 44 -0.49 -1.81 0.67
N VAL A 45 -0.19 -3.01 0.19
CA VAL A 45 -0.66 -3.53 -1.10
C VAL A 45 -2.19 -3.65 -1.12
N ILE A 46 -2.79 -4.20 -0.07
CA ILE A 46 -4.26 -4.25 0.08
C ILE A 46 -4.85 -2.84 0.07
N GLY A 47 -4.22 -1.90 0.78
CA GLY A 47 -4.61 -0.49 0.78
C GLY A 47 -4.61 0.13 -0.62
N LEU A 48 -3.60 -0.17 -1.45
CA LEU A 48 -3.56 0.26 -2.86
C LEU A 48 -4.71 -0.32 -3.69
N PHE A 49 -5.07 -1.60 -3.49
CA PHE A 49 -6.21 -2.21 -4.16
C PHE A 49 -7.52 -1.50 -3.81
N VAL A 50 -7.79 -1.29 -2.51
CA VAL A 50 -8.98 -0.57 -2.05
C VAL A 50 -9.01 0.85 -2.61
N LEU A 51 -7.88 1.55 -2.59
CA LEU A 51 -7.74 2.89 -3.13
C LEU A 51 -8.10 2.96 -4.63
N PHE A 52 -7.71 1.95 -5.40
CA PHE A 52 -8.06 1.84 -6.82
C PHE A 52 -9.55 1.59 -7.06
N ILE A 53 -10.17 0.71 -6.26
CA ILE A 53 -11.60 0.43 -6.31
C ILE A 53 -12.39 1.72 -6.02
N LEU A 54 -12.05 2.43 -4.94
CA LEU A 54 -12.71 3.68 -4.55
C LEU A 54 -12.57 4.77 -5.62
N ASN A 55 -11.38 4.90 -6.23
CA ASN A 55 -11.18 5.84 -7.33
C ASN A 55 -12.03 5.48 -8.56
N THR A 56 -12.17 4.19 -8.85
CA THR A 56 -13.03 3.71 -9.95
C THR A 56 -14.49 4.04 -9.68
N TRP A 57 -15.02 3.68 -8.50
CA TRP A 57 -16.40 4.00 -8.11
C TRP A 57 -16.68 5.50 -8.09
N SER A 58 -15.70 6.32 -7.69
CA SER A 58 -15.85 7.78 -7.70
C SER A 58 -16.08 8.39 -9.08
N LYS A 59 -15.76 7.66 -10.16
CA LYS A 59 -15.92 8.11 -11.54
C LYS A 59 -17.19 7.56 -12.20
N ILE A 60 -17.78 6.49 -11.67
CA ILE A 60 -18.97 5.83 -12.23
C ILE A 60 -20.20 6.75 -12.13
N GLY A 61 -20.37 7.48 -11.03
CA GLY A 61 -21.52 8.38 -10.82
C GLY A 61 -21.38 9.79 -11.40
N VAL A 62 -20.24 10.13 -12.02
CA VAL A 62 -19.96 11.49 -12.54
C VAL A 62 -20.34 11.63 -14.02
N LYS A 63 -20.61 10.53 -14.73
CA LYS A 63 -21.22 10.57 -16.07
C LYS A 63 -22.73 10.83 -15.94
N LYS A 64 -23.13 12.10 -16.04
CA LYS A 64 -24.44 12.51 -16.54
C LYS A 64 -24.25 13.14 -17.91
#